data_AF-A0A3R7IQL0-F1
#
_entry.id   AF-A0A3R7IQL0-F1
#
_cell.length_a   1.000
_cell.length_b   1.000
_cell.length_c   1.000
_cell.angle_alpha   90.00
_cell.angle_beta   90.00
_cell.angle_gamma   90.00
#
_symmetry.space_group_name_H-M   'P 1'
#
loop_
_entity.id
_entity.type
_entity.pdbx_description
1 polymer ?
#
loop_
_entity_poly.entity_id
_entity_poly.type
_entity_poly.pdbx_seq_one_letter_code
_entity_poly.pdbx_strand_id
1 'polypeptide(L)'
;MKTSYSQSKHRARRYRGERTLGGCLVYAGDDLLDKHLMVHSVSPGGFDWGPDAAPDRACQLAIALLASALGAEVAIDDYHLFAENFVRRELSGDEWSIRLQDLRESSFREQYLHRDYPDNTAPQPDDVDIETVDLDSISYADELALVRRYDEVLWKKGDTRGNLHRLQEIRLGNRDPAAESLPEQWLSTHGRLTSAAAKRAIAEEFETMGEFAAWACYATTLRTVDHVGESTEQRIRSLRPTLVRWFGGEEYIPRYDDDQEMLVSG
;
A
#
# COMPACT_ATOMS: atom_id res chain seq x y z
N MET A 1 0.80 -11.99 4.96
CA MET A 1 -0.67 -11.84 5.09
C MET A 1 -1.09 -10.66 4.21
N LYS A 2 -1.74 -10.84 3.05
CA LYS A 2 -2.14 -9.69 2.19
C LYS A 2 -2.93 -8.64 3.00
N THR A 3 -2.33 -7.50 3.29
CA THR A 3 -3.01 -6.37 3.94
C THR A 3 -3.89 -5.70 2.90
N SER A 4 -5.16 -6.07 2.86
CA SER A 4 -6.14 -5.40 2.00
C SER A 4 -6.71 -4.21 2.75
N TYR A 5 -6.17 -3.02 2.52
CA TYR A 5 -6.62 -1.78 3.17
C TYR A 5 -8.07 -1.41 2.83
N SER A 6 -8.59 -1.92 1.72
CA SER A 6 -9.92 -1.61 1.17
C SER A 6 -11.06 -2.48 1.70
N GLN A 7 -10.76 -3.55 2.47
CA GLN A 7 -11.79 -4.48 2.94
C GLN A 7 -11.66 -4.73 4.44
N SER A 8 -12.66 -4.28 5.18
CA SER A 8 -12.77 -4.56 6.61
C SER A 8 -13.15 -6.02 6.88
N LYS A 9 -12.46 -6.64 7.84
CA LYS A 9 -12.85 -7.93 8.45
C LYS A 9 -13.85 -7.77 9.61
N HIS A 10 -14.05 -6.55 10.10
CA HIS A 10 -14.81 -6.23 11.32
C HIS A 10 -16.15 -5.55 11.02
N ARG A 11 -16.65 -5.70 9.79
CA ARG A 11 -17.78 -4.93 9.27
C ARG A 11 -19.12 -5.42 9.85
N ALA A 12 -19.86 -4.52 10.49
CA ALA A 12 -21.20 -4.77 10.98
C ALA A 12 -22.29 -4.09 10.13
N ARG A 13 -23.54 -4.58 10.26
CA ARG A 13 -24.72 -3.95 9.64
C ARG A 13 -25.20 -2.71 10.39
N ARG A 14 -24.93 -2.65 11.69
CA ARG A 14 -25.34 -1.58 12.60
C ARG A 14 -24.23 -1.32 13.61
N TYR A 15 -24.05 -0.06 13.94
CA TYR A 15 -23.16 0.40 15.00
C TYR A 15 -23.99 1.12 16.04
N ARG A 16 -23.62 0.98 17.31
CA ARG A 16 -24.26 1.70 18.41
C ARG A 16 -23.22 2.18 19.40
N GLY A 17 -23.49 3.29 20.07
CA GLY A 17 -22.69 3.77 21.19
C GLY A 17 -23.58 4.03 22.40
N GLU A 18 -23.04 3.77 23.58
CA GLU A 18 -23.67 4.05 24.87
C GLU A 18 -22.63 4.66 25.83
N ARG A 19 -23.02 5.72 26.54
CA ARG A 19 -22.24 6.29 27.64
C ARG A 19 -22.54 5.51 28.90
N THR A 20 -21.50 4.99 29.54
CA THR A 20 -21.60 4.25 30.81
C THR A 20 -20.80 4.95 31.90
N LEU A 21 -20.98 4.52 33.15
CA LEU A 21 -20.12 4.95 34.26
C LEU A 21 -18.63 4.62 34.03
N GLY A 22 -18.34 3.61 33.20
CA GLY A 22 -16.98 3.20 32.82
C GLY A 22 -16.43 3.90 31.57
N GLY A 23 -17.18 4.86 31.00
CA GLY A 23 -16.85 5.55 29.77
C GLY A 23 -17.74 5.17 28.59
N CYS A 24 -17.32 5.56 27.39
CA CYS A 24 -18.07 5.37 26.16
C CYS A 24 -17.81 3.98 25.55
N LEU A 25 -18.84 3.15 25.45
CA LEU A 25 -18.78 1.85 24.77
C LEU A 25 -19.40 1.98 23.39
N VAL A 26 -18.74 1.39 22.39
CA VAL A 26 -19.21 1.37 21.01
C VAL A 26 -19.16 -0.07 20.51
N TYR A 27 -20.18 -0.46 19.76
CA TYR A 27 -20.39 -1.82 19.29
C TYR A 27 -20.55 -1.87 17.78
N ALA A 28 -20.03 -2.94 17.19
CA ALA A 28 -20.20 -3.32 15.80
C ALA A 28 -21.03 -4.61 15.75
N GLY A 29 -22.35 -4.49 15.55
CA GLY A 29 -23.25 -5.62 15.77
C GLY A 29 -23.31 -5.95 17.26
N ASP A 30 -23.05 -7.20 17.65
CA ASP A 30 -23.11 -7.63 19.05
C ASP A 30 -21.76 -7.49 19.78
N ASP A 31 -20.68 -7.28 19.03
CA ASP A 31 -19.31 -7.18 19.56
C ASP A 31 -18.91 -5.74 19.88
N LEU A 32 -18.01 -5.57 20.85
CA LEU A 32 -17.35 -4.29 21.10
C LEU A 32 -16.50 -3.90 19.88
N LEU A 33 -16.64 -2.65 19.45
CA LEU A 33 -15.85 -2.10 18.36
C LEU A 33 -14.41 -1.92 18.83
N ASP A 34 -13.47 -2.57 18.13
CA ASP A 34 -12.04 -2.34 18.34
C ASP A 34 -11.70 -0.86 18.08
N LYS A 35 -10.78 -0.30 18.86
CA LYS A 35 -10.34 1.09 18.68
C LYS A 35 -9.53 1.28 17.40
N HIS A 36 -9.07 0.20 16.76
CA HIS A 36 -8.26 0.22 15.57
C HIS A 36 -7.00 1.07 15.77
N LEU A 37 -6.35 0.95 16.94
CA LEU A 37 -5.13 1.70 17.27
C LEU A 37 -3.97 1.37 16.31
N MET A 38 -3.97 0.18 15.73
CA MET A 38 -3.01 -0.23 14.70
C MET A 38 -3.27 0.44 13.34
N VAL A 39 -4.48 0.99 13.11
CA VAL A 39 -4.77 1.76 11.89
C VAL A 39 -4.15 3.13 11.99
N HIS A 40 -4.54 3.89 13.01
CA HIS A 40 -3.97 5.18 13.40
C HIS A 40 -4.35 5.46 14.85
N SER A 41 -3.39 5.87 15.67
CA SER A 41 -3.59 6.06 17.12
C SER A 41 -3.61 7.55 17.44
N VAL A 42 -4.79 8.14 17.43
CA VAL A 42 -5.02 9.55 17.80
C VAL A 42 -5.35 9.69 19.29
N SER A 43 -6.18 8.78 19.83
CA SER A 43 -6.55 8.78 21.25
C SER A 43 -6.73 7.37 21.80
N PRO A 44 -5.68 6.75 22.36
CA PRO A 44 -5.77 5.44 23.03
C PRO A 44 -6.79 5.43 24.18
N GLY A 45 -7.05 6.61 24.77
CA GLY A 45 -7.89 6.82 25.94
C GLY A 45 -9.36 6.45 25.75
N GLY A 46 -9.86 6.33 24.53
CA GLY A 46 -11.22 5.85 24.25
C GLY A 46 -11.98 6.68 23.23
N PHE A 47 -13.28 6.47 23.20
CA PHE A 47 -14.20 7.15 22.28
C PHE A 47 -14.93 8.29 22.98
N ASP A 48 -15.37 9.25 22.18
CA ASP A 48 -16.30 10.30 22.58
C ASP A 48 -17.06 10.79 21.35
N TRP A 49 -18.24 11.37 21.55
CA TRP A 49 -19.11 11.86 20.47
C TRP A 49 -20.02 12.98 20.94
N GLY A 50 -20.59 13.70 19.99
CA GLY A 50 -21.39 14.90 20.25
C GLY A 50 -20.56 16.18 20.30
N PRO A 51 -21.24 17.33 20.46
CA PRO A 51 -20.64 18.64 20.21
C PRO A 51 -19.47 18.95 21.15
N ASP A 52 -19.58 18.47 22.40
CA ASP A 52 -18.62 18.68 23.48
C ASP A 52 -17.54 17.59 23.56
N ALA A 53 -17.54 16.63 22.62
CA ALA A 53 -16.54 15.57 22.60
C ALA A 53 -15.14 16.12 22.41
N ALA A 54 -14.17 15.54 23.14
CA ALA A 54 -12.77 15.85 22.92
C ALA A 54 -12.37 15.50 21.47
N PRO A 55 -11.70 16.42 20.72
CA PRO A 55 -11.42 16.21 19.29
C PRO A 55 -10.66 14.91 18.99
N ASP A 56 -9.66 14.57 19.82
CA ASP A 56 -8.84 13.37 19.69
C ASP A 56 -9.67 12.08 19.85
N ARG A 57 -10.60 12.05 20.82
CA ARG A 57 -11.49 10.91 21.07
C ARG A 57 -12.56 10.76 19.99
N ALA A 58 -13.07 11.87 19.45
CA ALA A 58 -13.96 11.87 18.30
C ALA A 58 -13.23 11.36 17.04
N CYS A 59 -11.99 11.77 16.83
CA CYS A 59 -11.12 11.25 15.76
C CYS A 59 -10.86 9.75 15.92
N GLN A 60 -10.57 9.26 17.13
CA GLN A 60 -10.39 7.81 17.33
C GLN A 60 -11.67 7.03 17.03
N LEU A 61 -12.84 7.55 17.40
CA LEU A 61 -14.12 6.93 17.05
C LEU A 61 -14.35 6.95 15.53
N ALA A 62 -14.02 8.04 14.85
CA ALA A 62 -14.08 8.14 13.40
C ALA A 62 -13.19 7.09 12.71
N ILE A 63 -11.94 6.95 13.16
CA ILE A 63 -11.00 5.93 12.66
C ILE A 63 -11.61 4.53 12.83
N ALA A 64 -12.10 4.20 14.03
CA ALA A 64 -12.66 2.88 14.31
C ALA A 64 -13.89 2.57 13.45
N LEU A 65 -14.81 3.53 13.30
CA LEU A 65 -16.02 3.36 12.49
C LEU A 65 -15.70 3.22 10.99
N LEU A 66 -14.86 4.10 10.45
CA LEU A 66 -14.48 4.06 9.03
C LEU A 66 -13.65 2.83 8.72
N ALA A 67 -12.70 2.46 9.57
CA ALA A 67 -11.86 1.27 9.38
C ALA A 67 -12.72 0.00 9.37
N SER A 68 -13.66 -0.09 10.32
CA SER A 68 -14.61 -1.20 10.40
C SER A 68 -15.62 -1.21 9.24
N ALA A 69 -16.11 -0.06 8.77
CA ALA A 69 -17.14 -0.01 7.75
C ALA A 69 -16.61 -0.05 6.31
N LEU A 70 -15.54 0.69 6.05
CA LEU A 70 -15.05 1.06 4.71
C LEU A 70 -13.59 0.65 4.44
N GLY A 71 -12.82 0.37 5.49
CA GLY A 71 -11.41 -0.04 5.39
C GLY A 71 -10.44 1.02 5.91
N ALA A 72 -9.20 0.59 6.16
CA ALA A 72 -8.17 1.41 6.79
C ALA A 72 -7.78 2.62 5.95
N GLU A 73 -7.69 2.48 4.62
CA GLU A 73 -7.31 3.59 3.73
C GLU A 73 -8.31 4.75 3.81
N VAL A 74 -9.60 4.44 3.72
CA VAL A 74 -10.67 5.44 3.88
C VAL A 74 -10.64 6.06 5.27
N ALA A 75 -10.38 5.26 6.30
CA ALA A 75 -10.24 5.78 7.65
C ALA A 75 -9.09 6.78 7.76
N ILE A 76 -7.91 6.44 7.25
CA ILE A 76 -6.71 7.28 7.29
C ILE A 76 -6.93 8.61 6.53
N ASP A 77 -7.57 8.56 5.36
CA ASP A 77 -7.79 9.75 4.56
C ASP A 77 -8.88 10.66 5.14
N ASP A 78 -9.97 10.08 5.63
CA ASP A 78 -11.21 10.84 5.88
C ASP A 78 -11.57 11.03 7.37
N TYR A 79 -10.87 10.39 8.34
CA TYR A 79 -11.34 10.39 9.73
C TYR A 79 -11.52 11.79 10.31
N HIS A 80 -10.65 12.75 9.96
CA HIS A 80 -10.70 14.11 10.48
C HIS A 80 -11.99 14.84 10.03
N LEU A 81 -12.40 14.67 8.78
CA LEU A 81 -13.66 15.19 8.25
C LEU A 81 -14.85 14.45 8.85
N PHE A 82 -14.78 13.12 8.94
CA PHE A 82 -15.86 12.31 9.50
C PHE A 82 -16.08 12.60 10.99
N ALA A 83 -15.01 12.83 11.75
CA ALA A 83 -15.07 13.21 13.15
C ALA A 83 -15.84 14.52 13.32
N GLU A 84 -15.50 15.54 12.54
CA GLU A 84 -16.11 16.87 12.65
C GLU A 84 -17.52 16.94 12.06
N ASN A 85 -17.75 16.34 10.91
CA ASN A 85 -19.02 16.44 10.19
C ASN A 85 -20.07 15.45 10.70
N PHE A 86 -19.68 14.29 11.23
CA PHE A 86 -20.61 13.23 11.64
C PHE A 86 -20.51 12.92 13.14
N VAL A 87 -19.34 12.53 13.64
CA VAL A 87 -19.20 12.05 15.04
C VAL A 87 -19.56 13.12 16.06
N ARG A 88 -19.14 14.37 15.86
CA ARG A 88 -19.41 15.47 16.79
C ARG A 88 -20.78 16.11 16.62
N ARG A 89 -21.45 15.91 15.48
CA ARG A 89 -22.67 16.68 15.12
C ARG A 89 -23.92 15.82 15.05
N GLU A 90 -23.82 14.66 14.41
CA GLU A 90 -24.95 13.77 14.17
C GLU A 90 -25.12 12.76 15.31
N LEU A 91 -24.01 12.30 15.90
CA LEU A 91 -24.07 11.44 17.08
C LEU A 91 -24.30 12.29 18.33
N SER A 92 -25.43 12.08 18.99
CA SER A 92 -25.85 12.87 20.15
C SER A 92 -26.50 12.01 21.22
N GLY A 93 -26.60 12.55 22.43
CA GLY A 93 -27.16 11.87 23.59
C GLY A 93 -26.25 10.80 24.18
N ASP A 94 -26.78 10.13 25.21
CA ASP A 94 -26.10 9.05 25.91
C ASP A 94 -26.08 7.75 25.10
N GLU A 95 -27.01 7.58 24.15
CA GLU A 95 -27.09 6.42 23.27
C GLU A 95 -27.36 6.85 21.81
N TRP A 96 -26.73 6.16 20.86
CA TRP A 96 -26.99 6.33 19.43
C TRP A 96 -26.92 4.99 18.69
N SER A 97 -27.56 4.92 17.53
CA SER A 97 -27.52 3.74 16.65
C SER A 97 -27.59 4.18 15.19
N ILE A 98 -26.63 3.74 14.39
CA ILE A 98 -26.53 4.04 12.95
C ILE A 98 -26.39 2.76 12.13
N ARG A 99 -26.88 2.80 10.90
CA ARG A 99 -26.72 1.70 9.95
C ARG A 99 -25.42 1.87 9.19
N LEU A 100 -24.92 0.75 8.68
CA LEU A 100 -23.77 0.78 7.78
C LEU A 100 -24.01 1.67 6.54
N GLN A 101 -25.25 1.78 6.08
CA GLN A 101 -25.58 2.63 4.92
C GLN A 101 -25.30 4.10 5.20
N ASP A 102 -25.61 4.57 6.41
CA ASP A 102 -25.40 5.94 6.84
C ASP A 102 -23.90 6.28 6.85
N LEU A 103 -23.05 5.31 7.23
CA LEU A 103 -21.58 5.45 7.18
C LEU A 103 -21.00 5.48 5.76
N ARG A 104 -21.76 5.04 4.75
CA ARG A 104 -21.31 5.02 3.35
C ARG A 104 -21.69 6.29 2.60
N GLU A 105 -22.52 7.14 3.20
CA GLU A 105 -22.90 8.40 2.60
C GLU A 105 -21.69 9.31 2.50
N SER A 106 -21.44 9.91 1.34
CA SER A 106 -20.28 10.77 1.12
C SER A 106 -20.47 12.20 1.64
N SER A 107 -21.64 12.53 2.19
CA SER A 107 -21.98 13.87 2.68
C SER A 107 -21.03 14.36 3.78
N PHE A 108 -20.47 13.46 4.58
CA PHE A 108 -19.47 13.81 5.60
C PHE A 108 -18.13 14.27 5.02
N ARG A 109 -17.85 14.02 3.74
CA ARG A 109 -16.63 14.49 3.07
C ARG A 109 -16.71 15.93 2.62
N GLU A 110 -17.92 16.51 2.61
CA GLU A 110 -18.10 17.89 2.19
C GLU A 110 -17.54 18.84 3.24
N GLN A 111 -16.53 19.62 2.83
CA GLN A 111 -16.01 20.72 3.63
C GLN A 111 -16.95 21.92 3.52
N TYR A 112 -17.41 22.41 4.66
CA TYR A 112 -18.25 23.60 4.71
C TYR A 112 -17.37 24.84 4.95
N LEU A 113 -17.47 25.82 4.04
CA LEU A 113 -16.63 27.05 3.99
C LEU A 113 -16.54 27.87 5.29
N HIS A 114 -17.43 27.65 6.25
CA HIS A 114 -17.51 28.38 7.51
C HIS A 114 -17.01 27.56 8.71
N ARG A 115 -16.33 26.43 8.48
CA ARG A 115 -15.91 25.50 9.54
C ARG A 115 -14.38 25.39 9.60
N ASP A 116 -13.88 25.39 10.83
CA ASP A 116 -12.52 24.97 11.13
C ASP A 116 -12.51 23.45 11.26
N TYR A 117 -11.77 22.80 10.37
CA TYR A 117 -11.57 21.35 10.40
C TYR A 117 -10.25 21.04 11.10
N PRO A 118 -10.19 20.02 11.97
CA PRO A 118 -8.92 19.54 12.47
C PRO A 118 -8.08 19.02 11.30
N ASP A 119 -6.79 19.36 11.29
CA ASP A 119 -5.85 18.82 10.31
C ASP A 119 -5.79 17.30 10.38
N ASN A 120 -5.57 16.66 9.23
CA ASN A 120 -5.29 15.23 9.20
C ASN A 120 -3.88 14.98 9.77
N THR A 121 -3.80 14.39 10.95
CA THR A 121 -2.55 14.01 11.63
C THR A 121 -1.96 12.67 11.18
N ALA A 122 -2.55 12.01 10.19
CA ALA A 122 -1.94 10.80 9.63
C ALA A 122 -0.62 11.17 8.91
N PRO A 123 0.41 10.33 9.04
CA PRO A 123 1.69 10.54 8.38
C PRO A 123 1.52 10.73 6.86
N GLN A 124 2.17 11.75 6.35
CA GLN A 124 2.33 12.00 4.93
C GLN A 124 3.47 11.14 4.37
N PRO A 125 3.53 10.93 3.05
CA PRO A 125 4.60 10.14 2.42
C PRO A 125 6.02 10.54 2.88
N ASP A 126 6.26 11.84 3.05
CA ASP A 126 7.58 12.34 3.42
C ASP A 126 7.93 12.19 4.91
N ASP A 127 6.94 11.94 5.77
CA ASP A 127 7.11 11.85 7.22
C ASP A 127 7.76 10.55 7.68
N VAL A 128 7.68 9.49 6.85
CA VAL A 128 8.19 8.16 7.18
C VAL A 128 9.37 7.83 6.27
N ASP A 129 10.53 7.64 6.88
CA ASP A 129 11.74 7.22 6.17
C ASP A 129 11.90 5.70 6.22
N ILE A 130 11.85 5.08 5.04
CA ILE A 130 11.99 3.63 4.88
C ILE A 130 13.33 3.11 5.36
N GLU A 131 14.39 3.91 5.37
CA GLU A 131 15.73 3.45 5.76
C GLU A 131 15.92 3.33 7.27
N THR A 132 15.09 4.03 8.05
CA THR A 132 15.26 4.13 9.51
C THR A 132 14.10 3.51 10.30
N VAL A 133 12.94 3.35 9.67
CA VAL A 133 11.74 2.88 10.34
C VAL A 133 11.77 1.39 10.65
N ASP A 134 11.30 1.00 11.85
CA ASP A 134 11.06 -0.40 12.20
C ASP A 134 9.73 -0.87 11.60
N LEU A 135 9.81 -1.50 10.43
CA LEU A 135 8.66 -2.01 9.70
C LEU A 135 7.84 -3.03 10.49
N ASP A 136 8.36 -3.70 11.51
CA ASP A 136 7.58 -4.69 12.25
C ASP A 136 6.64 -4.07 13.29
N SER A 137 6.87 -2.80 13.65
CA SER A 137 6.07 -2.08 14.65
C SER A 137 5.25 -0.91 14.11
N ILE A 138 5.42 -0.53 12.83
CA ILE A 138 4.66 0.59 12.26
C ILE A 138 3.15 0.34 12.16
N SER A 139 2.39 1.43 12.31
CA SER A 139 0.94 1.44 12.07
C SER A 139 0.58 1.26 10.60
N TYR A 140 -0.70 1.08 10.28
CA TYR A 140 -1.15 1.08 8.89
C TYR A 140 -1.11 2.46 8.25
N ALA A 141 -1.21 3.55 9.04
CA ALA A 141 -1.04 4.90 8.50
C ALA A 141 0.40 5.11 7.99
N ASP A 142 1.40 4.69 8.78
CA ASP A 142 2.80 4.73 8.37
C ASP A 142 3.06 3.85 7.13
N GLU A 143 2.50 2.63 7.12
CA GLU A 143 2.62 1.71 6.00
C GLU A 143 2.00 2.29 4.73
N LEU A 144 0.83 2.92 4.83
CA LEU A 144 0.16 3.58 3.71
C LEU A 144 0.95 4.79 3.21
N ALA A 145 1.55 5.57 4.11
CA ALA A 145 2.44 6.67 3.74
C ALA A 145 3.65 6.19 2.92
N LEU A 146 4.29 5.10 3.35
CA LEU A 146 5.38 4.46 2.60
C LEU A 146 4.91 3.91 1.25
N VAL A 147 3.76 3.24 1.21
CA VAL A 147 3.17 2.73 -0.05
C VAL A 147 2.95 3.87 -1.04
N ARG A 148 2.43 5.01 -0.57
CA ARG A 148 2.22 6.20 -1.41
C ARG A 148 3.54 6.81 -1.87
N ARG A 149 4.53 6.92 -0.97
CA ARG A 149 5.87 7.44 -1.28
C ARG A 149 6.54 6.63 -2.39
N TYR A 150 6.37 5.31 -2.36
CA TYR A 150 7.06 4.37 -3.23
C TYR A 150 6.15 3.73 -4.28
N ASP A 151 4.98 4.29 -4.62
CA ASP A 151 4.00 3.63 -5.51
C ASP A 151 4.58 3.23 -6.88
N GLU A 152 5.54 4.01 -7.37
CA GLU A 152 6.21 3.77 -8.65
C GLU A 152 7.13 2.55 -8.61
N VAL A 153 7.85 2.36 -7.50
CA VAL A 153 8.93 1.37 -7.35
C VAL A 153 8.60 0.21 -6.41
N LEU A 154 7.51 0.30 -5.65
CA LEU A 154 7.10 -0.74 -4.72
C LEU A 154 6.50 -1.91 -5.48
N TRP A 155 6.94 -3.11 -5.13
CA TRP A 155 6.34 -4.33 -5.65
C TRP A 155 4.87 -4.43 -5.22
N LYS A 156 3.96 -4.54 -6.19
CA LYS A 156 2.50 -4.52 -5.92
C LYS A 156 1.86 -5.89 -5.73
N LYS A 157 2.60 -6.97 -5.97
CA LYS A 157 2.08 -8.34 -5.80
C LYS A 157 2.48 -8.89 -4.44
N GLY A 158 1.58 -9.64 -3.81
CA GLY A 158 1.89 -10.34 -2.57
C GLY A 158 1.60 -9.50 -1.33
N ASP A 159 2.49 -9.61 -0.35
CA ASP A 159 2.38 -9.02 0.98
C ASP A 159 3.00 -7.61 1.00
N THR A 160 2.23 -6.58 1.33
CA THR A 160 2.72 -5.19 1.31
C THR A 160 3.87 -4.98 2.28
N ARG A 161 3.75 -5.47 3.52
CA ARG A 161 4.81 -5.34 4.53
C ARG A 161 6.10 -6.04 4.10
N GLY A 162 6.00 -7.25 3.57
CA GLY A 162 7.13 -7.98 2.99
C GLY A 162 7.78 -7.27 1.80
N ASN A 163 6.97 -6.58 0.97
CA ASN A 163 7.50 -5.80 -0.14
C ASN A 163 8.22 -4.52 0.32
N LEU A 164 7.74 -3.88 1.39
CA LEU A 164 8.44 -2.77 2.04
C LEU A 164 9.75 -3.22 2.69
N HIS A 165 9.76 -4.38 3.36
CA HIS A 165 10.97 -5.00 3.91
C HIS A 165 12.00 -5.24 2.81
N ARG A 166 11.59 -5.85 1.69
CA ARG A 166 12.48 -6.03 0.53
C ARG A 166 13.03 -4.69 0.03
N LEU A 167 12.18 -3.67 -0.11
CA LEU A 167 12.61 -2.35 -0.57
C LEU A 167 13.61 -1.72 0.41
N GLN A 168 13.37 -1.83 1.72
CA GLN A 168 14.29 -1.37 2.77
C GLN A 168 15.64 -2.08 2.66
N GLU A 169 15.67 -3.40 2.51
CA GLU A 169 16.92 -4.16 2.34
C GLU A 169 17.74 -3.70 1.12
N ILE A 170 17.07 -3.37 0.01
CA ILE A 170 17.72 -2.88 -1.21
C ILE A 170 18.35 -1.51 -0.97
N ARG A 171 17.60 -0.56 -0.38
CA ARG A 171 18.10 0.80 -0.16
C ARG A 171 19.23 0.85 0.86
N LEU A 172 19.18 -0.01 1.87
CA LEU A 172 20.26 -0.16 2.85
C LEU A 172 21.48 -0.90 2.28
N GLY A 173 21.43 -1.40 1.04
CA GLY A 173 22.51 -2.18 0.43
C GLY A 173 22.69 -3.57 1.03
N ASN A 174 21.73 -4.04 1.84
CA ASN A 174 21.74 -5.37 2.45
C ASN A 174 21.27 -6.46 1.47
N ARG A 175 20.69 -6.05 0.34
CA ARG A 175 20.20 -6.93 -0.72
C ARG A 175 20.50 -6.33 -2.08
N ASP A 176 21.09 -7.14 -2.96
CA ASP A 176 21.32 -6.79 -4.35
C ASP A 176 20.31 -7.54 -5.25
N PRO A 177 19.30 -6.86 -5.82
CA PRO A 177 18.35 -7.48 -6.74
C PRO A 177 18.99 -7.98 -8.03
N ALA A 178 20.13 -7.41 -8.45
CA ALA A 178 20.81 -7.81 -9.67
C ALA A 178 21.41 -9.21 -9.55
N ALA A 179 21.93 -9.56 -8.37
CA ALA A 179 22.52 -10.86 -8.08
C ALA A 179 21.49 -11.99 -7.87
N GLU A 180 20.19 -11.68 -7.83
CA GLU A 180 19.16 -12.70 -7.65
C GLU A 180 19.02 -13.57 -8.90
N SER A 181 18.92 -14.89 -8.74
CA SER A 181 18.69 -15.80 -9.87
C SER A 181 17.38 -15.49 -10.58
N LEU A 182 17.37 -15.53 -11.91
CA LEU A 182 16.17 -15.36 -12.73
C LEU A 182 15.24 -16.59 -12.58
N PRO A 183 14.07 -16.47 -11.94
CA PRO A 183 13.20 -17.63 -11.79
C PRO A 183 12.51 -17.95 -13.12
N GLU A 184 12.55 -19.21 -13.59
CA GLU A 184 11.86 -19.64 -14.83
C GLU A 184 10.36 -19.24 -14.84
N GLN A 185 9.72 -19.30 -13.67
CA GLN A 185 8.31 -18.94 -13.50
C GLN A 185 8.04 -17.44 -13.59
N TRP A 186 9.06 -16.60 -13.39
CA TRP A 186 8.94 -15.14 -13.43
C TRP A 186 8.58 -14.67 -14.83
N LEU A 187 9.31 -15.15 -15.85
CA LEU A 187 9.05 -14.84 -17.26
C LEU A 187 7.63 -15.27 -17.68
N SER A 188 7.15 -16.38 -17.15
CA SER A 188 5.79 -16.85 -17.43
C SER A 188 4.71 -15.99 -16.76
N THR A 189 4.96 -15.52 -15.54
CA THR A 189 3.99 -14.79 -14.72
C THR A 189 3.96 -13.29 -15.02
N HIS A 190 5.08 -12.73 -15.46
CA HIS A 190 5.28 -11.30 -15.66
C HIS A 190 5.48 -10.93 -17.13
N GLY A 191 6.22 -11.77 -17.86
CA GLY A 191 6.60 -11.52 -19.25
C GLY A 191 5.44 -11.46 -20.23
N ARG A 192 4.30 -12.11 -19.90
CA ARG A 192 3.19 -12.39 -20.85
C ARG A 192 3.70 -12.89 -22.22
N LEU A 193 4.86 -13.54 -22.21
CA LEU A 193 5.46 -14.13 -23.39
C LEU A 193 4.63 -15.35 -23.76
N THR A 194 4.20 -15.43 -25.01
CA THR A 194 3.39 -16.56 -25.51
C THR A 194 4.26 -17.69 -26.03
N SER A 195 5.46 -17.37 -26.53
CA SER A 195 6.42 -18.37 -27.02
C SER A 195 7.12 -19.09 -25.88
N ALA A 196 6.88 -20.39 -25.74
CA ALA A 196 7.61 -21.24 -24.80
C ALA A 196 9.09 -21.36 -25.18
N ALA A 197 9.41 -21.33 -26.49
CA ALA A 197 10.79 -21.39 -26.97
C ALA A 197 11.57 -20.14 -26.57
N ALA A 198 10.98 -18.95 -26.72
CA ALA A 198 11.63 -17.70 -26.30
C ALA A 198 11.84 -17.64 -24.77
N LYS A 199 10.87 -18.12 -23.98
CA LYS A 199 11.04 -18.20 -22.52
C LYS A 199 12.22 -19.09 -22.14
N ARG A 200 12.36 -20.25 -22.79
CA ARG A 200 13.45 -21.18 -22.55
C ARG A 200 14.79 -20.56 -22.95
N ALA A 201 14.88 -19.97 -24.15
CA ALA A 201 16.09 -19.31 -24.61
C ALA A 201 16.54 -18.20 -23.63
N ILE A 202 15.62 -17.36 -23.17
CA ILE A 202 15.93 -16.30 -22.19
C ILE A 202 16.37 -16.89 -20.84
N ALA A 203 15.73 -17.96 -20.37
CA ALA A 203 16.09 -18.60 -19.10
C ALA A 203 17.41 -19.39 -19.16
N GLU A 204 17.83 -19.82 -20.36
CA GLU A 204 19.12 -20.45 -20.61
C GLU A 204 20.23 -19.40 -20.79
N GLU A 205 19.90 -18.23 -21.34
CA GLU A 205 20.86 -17.13 -21.59
C GLU A 205 21.24 -16.38 -20.32
N PHE A 206 20.26 -16.07 -19.46
CA PHE A 206 20.48 -15.20 -18.30
C PHE A 206 20.34 -15.98 -16.99
N GLU A 207 21.41 -16.02 -16.19
CA GLU A 207 21.41 -16.65 -14.87
C GLU A 207 20.75 -15.74 -13.84
N THR A 208 20.97 -14.43 -13.96
CA THR A 208 20.54 -13.44 -12.96
C THR A 208 19.47 -12.47 -13.47
N MET A 209 18.71 -11.92 -12.53
CA MET A 209 17.77 -10.83 -12.78
C MET A 209 18.49 -9.59 -13.30
N GLY A 210 19.73 -9.33 -12.85
CA GLY A 210 20.55 -8.20 -13.29
C GLY A 210 20.86 -8.25 -14.78
N GLU A 211 21.37 -9.38 -15.26
CA GLU A 211 21.70 -9.59 -16.68
C GLU A 211 20.45 -9.45 -17.56
N PHE A 212 19.37 -10.15 -17.20
CA PHE A 212 18.12 -10.09 -17.94
C PHE A 212 17.53 -8.67 -17.96
N ALA A 213 17.54 -7.97 -16.83
CA ALA A 213 16.98 -6.63 -16.74
C ALA A 213 17.82 -5.59 -17.50
N ALA A 214 19.15 -5.70 -17.44
CA ALA A 214 20.05 -4.86 -18.21
C ALA A 214 19.76 -5.01 -19.70
N TRP A 215 19.75 -6.26 -20.19
CA TRP A 215 19.43 -6.58 -21.58
C TRP A 215 18.04 -6.05 -21.98
N ALA A 216 17.00 -6.40 -21.23
CA ALA A 216 15.62 -6.01 -21.52
C ALA A 216 15.43 -4.48 -21.54
N CYS A 217 16.08 -3.75 -20.64
CA CYS A 217 15.90 -2.31 -20.51
C CYS A 217 16.79 -1.50 -21.46
N TYR A 218 18.03 -1.95 -21.71
CA TYR A 218 19.07 -1.07 -22.26
C TYR A 218 19.78 -1.59 -23.52
N ALA A 219 19.77 -2.89 -23.83
CA ALA A 219 20.40 -3.38 -25.06
C ALA A 219 19.83 -2.68 -26.29
N THR A 220 20.61 -2.48 -27.35
CA THR A 220 20.10 -1.81 -28.57
C THR A 220 19.07 -2.67 -29.31
N THR A 221 19.27 -3.98 -29.36
CA THR A 221 18.36 -4.95 -29.97
C THR A 221 18.23 -6.19 -29.10
N LEU A 222 17.01 -6.70 -28.96
CA LEU A 222 16.76 -7.94 -28.19
C LEU A 222 16.79 -9.20 -29.08
N ARG A 223 17.02 -9.04 -30.38
CA ARG A 223 16.94 -10.13 -31.37
C ARG A 223 18.21 -10.98 -31.44
N THR A 224 19.18 -10.70 -30.58
CA THR A 224 20.39 -11.51 -30.40
C THR A 224 20.07 -12.85 -29.74
N VAL A 225 19.04 -12.89 -28.88
CA VAL A 225 18.56 -14.13 -28.25
C VAL A 225 17.63 -14.88 -29.19
N ASP A 226 17.87 -16.19 -29.31
CA ASP A 226 17.08 -17.07 -30.16
C ASP A 226 15.57 -16.98 -29.86
N HIS A 227 14.78 -17.04 -30.93
CA HIS A 227 13.31 -16.96 -30.88
C HIS A 227 12.73 -15.63 -30.37
N VAL A 228 13.55 -14.59 -30.21
CA VAL A 228 13.08 -13.22 -29.94
C VAL A 228 12.89 -12.46 -31.25
N GLY A 229 11.66 -12.54 -31.78
CA GLY A 229 11.22 -11.67 -32.89
C GLY A 229 10.71 -10.31 -32.41
N GLU A 230 10.35 -9.44 -33.36
CA GLU A 230 9.89 -8.07 -33.09
C GLU A 230 8.73 -7.97 -32.07
N SER A 231 7.74 -8.86 -32.18
CA SER A 231 6.60 -8.87 -31.25
C SER A 231 6.98 -9.35 -29.84
N THR A 232 7.96 -10.24 -29.72
CA THR A 232 8.51 -10.70 -28.43
C THR A 232 9.33 -9.58 -27.81
N GLU A 233 10.20 -8.93 -28.59
CA GLU A 233 10.99 -7.78 -28.18
C GLU A 233 10.13 -6.66 -27.60
N GLN A 234 9.07 -6.24 -28.30
CA GLN A 234 8.15 -5.21 -27.79
C GLN A 234 7.52 -5.60 -26.44
N ARG A 235 7.18 -6.88 -26.25
CA ARG A 235 6.65 -7.38 -24.97
C ARG A 235 7.70 -7.33 -23.88
N ILE A 236 8.94 -7.71 -24.15
CA ILE A 236 10.03 -7.66 -23.18
C ILE A 236 10.31 -6.21 -22.76
N ARG A 237 10.36 -5.26 -23.71
CA ARG A 237 10.49 -3.83 -23.40
C ARG A 237 9.37 -3.32 -22.50
N SER A 238 8.15 -3.80 -22.70
CA SER A 238 7.00 -3.44 -21.86
C SER A 238 7.12 -3.92 -20.40
N LEU A 239 8.10 -4.78 -20.09
CA LEU A 239 8.37 -5.23 -18.72
C LEU A 239 9.13 -4.22 -17.88
N ARG A 240 9.69 -3.14 -18.47
CA ARG A 240 10.48 -2.15 -17.74
C ARG A 240 9.82 -1.67 -16.43
N PRO A 241 8.53 -1.29 -16.38
CA PRO A 241 7.90 -0.92 -15.10
C PRO A 241 7.83 -2.05 -14.07
N THR A 242 7.74 -3.30 -14.53
CA THR A 242 7.77 -4.47 -13.65
C THR A 242 9.18 -4.72 -13.12
N LEU A 243 10.20 -4.54 -13.96
CA LEU A 243 11.61 -4.63 -13.58
C LEU A 243 11.99 -3.52 -12.58
N VAL A 244 11.63 -2.27 -12.85
CA VAL A 244 11.84 -1.14 -11.92
C VAL A 244 11.27 -1.46 -10.53
N ARG A 245 10.08 -2.06 -10.47
CA ARG A 245 9.47 -2.48 -9.18
C ARG A 245 10.14 -3.68 -8.53
N TRP A 246 10.72 -4.59 -9.31
CA TRP A 246 11.48 -5.72 -8.77
C TRP A 246 12.77 -5.25 -8.11
N PHE A 247 13.42 -4.26 -8.75
CA PHE A 247 14.68 -3.66 -8.35
C PHE A 247 14.52 -2.55 -7.32
N GLY A 248 13.30 -2.08 -7.03
CA GLY A 248 13.06 -1.01 -6.07
C GLY A 248 13.50 0.37 -6.58
N GLY A 249 13.71 0.52 -7.89
CA GLY A 249 14.21 1.73 -8.54
C GLY A 249 14.89 1.41 -9.87
N GLU A 250 14.93 2.38 -10.78
CA GLU A 250 15.64 2.22 -12.06
C GLU A 250 17.17 2.28 -11.84
N GLU A 251 17.60 3.04 -10.83
CA GLU A 251 18.98 3.23 -10.43
C GLU A 251 19.67 1.92 -9.99
N TYR A 252 18.90 0.91 -9.60
CA TYR A 252 19.41 -0.41 -9.21
C TYR A 252 19.49 -1.39 -10.39
N ILE A 253 18.97 -1.03 -11.58
CA ILE A 253 19.07 -1.87 -12.78
C ILE A 253 20.45 -1.63 -13.42
N PRO A 254 21.28 -2.67 -13.60
CA PRO A 254 22.57 -2.52 -14.25
C PRO A 254 22.42 -1.98 -15.68
N ARG A 255 23.39 -1.19 -16.13
CA ARG A 255 23.46 -0.80 -17.54
C ARG A 255 23.88 -1.99 -18.40
N TYR A 256 23.40 -2.02 -19.64
CA TYR A 256 23.87 -2.97 -20.63
C TYR A 256 24.96 -2.32 -21.48
N ASP A 257 26.05 -3.04 -21.71
CA ASP A 257 27.14 -2.61 -22.57
C ASP A 257 27.10 -3.44 -23.86
N ASP A 258 26.51 -2.86 -24.92
CA ASP A 258 26.42 -3.52 -26.24
C ASP A 258 27.81 -3.80 -26.86
N ASP A 259 28.87 -3.11 -26.41
CA ASP A 259 30.21 -3.19 -27.02
C ASP A 259 31.00 -4.45 -26.60
N GLN A 260 30.61 -5.13 -25.52
CA GLN A 260 31.29 -6.37 -25.08
C GLN A 260 30.87 -7.62 -25.89
N GLU A 261 29.64 -7.70 -26.40
CA GLU A 261 29.18 -8.85 -27.20
C GLU A 261 29.81 -8.89 -28.61
N MET A 262 30.17 -7.72 -29.17
CA MET A 262 30.82 -7.60 -30.49
C MET A 262 32.27 -8.11 -30.51
N LEU A 263 32.91 -8.27 -29.34
CA LEU A 263 34.30 -8.75 -29.23
C LEU A 263 34.42 -10.27 -29.07
N VAL A 264 33.37 -10.96 -28.65
CA VAL A 264 33.36 -12.43 -28.47
C VAL A 264 32.88 -13.15 -29.74
N SER A 265 32.20 -12.44 -30.64
CA SER A 265 31.61 -12.97 -31.87
C SER A 265 32.44 -12.70 -33.15
N GLY A 266 33.67 -12.20 -33.01
CA GLY A 266 34.56 -11.80 -34.11
C GLY A 266 35.66 -12.80 -34.44
#